data_AF-F3FGU7-F1
#
_entry.id   AF-F3FGU7-F1
#
_cell.length_a   1.000
_cell.length_b   1.000
_cell.length_c   1.000
_cell.angle_alpha   90.00
_cell.angle_beta   90.00
_cell.angle_gamma   90.00
#
_symmetry.space_group_name_H-M   'P 1'
#
loop_
_entity.id
_entity.type
_entity.pdbx_description
1 polymer ?
#
loop_
_entity_poly.entity_id
_entity_poly.type
_entity_poly.pdbx_seq_one_letter_code
_entity_poly.pdbx_strand_id
1 'polypeptide(L)'
;GAPDVAERLNNAAKAGTPGRAASETLQLGFSYPEGRAELASRWHLPQVIRDAIAYQATPLKAPKDASLPRIVAQAITISDALEAHGGATSQAQQASGGPLMEGIDLDALFAGLPAVLEADKAFSELLS
;
A
#
# COMPACT_ATOMS: atom_id res chain seq x y z
N GLY A 1 -2.43 28.09 -1.32
CA GLY A 1 -1.28 27.93 -2.25
C GLY A 1 -1.19 26.49 -2.72
N ALA A 2 -0.23 26.15 -3.58
CA ALA A 2 0.05 24.75 -3.94
C ALA A 2 0.15 23.75 -2.75
N PRO A 3 0.61 24.12 -1.53
CA PRO A 3 0.68 23.17 -0.43
C PRO A 3 -0.69 22.74 0.11
N ASP A 4 -1.67 23.64 0.23
CA ASP A 4 -3.01 23.30 0.76
C ASP A 4 -3.78 22.36 -0.18
N VAL A 5 -3.49 22.45 -1.49
CA VAL A 5 -4.05 21.56 -2.51
C VAL A 5 -3.35 20.19 -2.46
N ALA A 6 -2.03 20.17 -2.28
CA ALA A 6 -1.26 18.93 -2.11
C ALA A 6 -1.69 18.15 -0.85
N GLU A 7 -1.97 18.85 0.25
CA GLU A 7 -2.43 18.25 1.50
C GLU A 7 -3.86 17.68 1.35
N ARG A 8 -4.76 18.40 0.67
CA ARG A 8 -6.10 17.88 0.34
C ARG A 8 -6.05 16.66 -0.57
N LEU A 9 -5.16 16.65 -1.57
CA LEU A 9 -4.94 15.51 -2.45
C LEU A 9 -4.32 14.33 -1.70
N ASN A 10 -3.43 14.58 -0.74
CA ASN A 10 -2.85 13.54 0.11
C ASN A 10 -3.88 12.93 1.08
N ASN A 11 -4.78 13.74 1.63
CA ASN A 11 -5.86 13.27 2.48
C ASN A 11 -6.94 12.50 1.69
N ALA A 12 -7.17 12.86 0.43
CA ALA A 12 -7.98 12.06 -0.49
C ALA A 12 -7.24 10.79 -0.99
N ALA A 13 -5.92 10.71 -0.83
CA ALA A 13 -5.07 9.60 -1.30
C ALA A 13 -5.03 8.39 -0.37
N LYS A 14 -5.64 8.44 0.83
CA LYS A 14 -5.82 7.26 1.69
C LYS A 14 -6.62 6.13 1.00
N ALA A 15 -7.37 6.43 -0.06
CA ALA A 15 -7.97 5.43 -0.93
C ALA A 15 -7.13 5.32 -2.22
N GLY A 16 -6.20 4.36 -2.28
CA GLY A 16 -5.28 4.13 -3.41
C GLY A 16 -5.99 3.85 -4.74
N THR A 17 -6.50 4.90 -5.40
CA THR A 17 -7.40 4.77 -6.54
C THR A 17 -6.59 4.81 -7.86
N PRO A 18 -6.75 3.82 -8.77
CA PRO A 18 -6.15 3.81 -10.11
C PRO A 18 -6.42 5.06 -10.96
N GLY A 19 -7.47 5.83 -10.64
CA GLY A 19 -7.81 7.09 -11.30
C GLY A 19 -6.75 8.18 -11.16
N ARG A 20 -5.89 8.11 -10.13
CA ARG A 20 -4.80 9.09 -9.90
C ARG A 20 -3.75 9.05 -11.00
N ALA A 21 -3.28 7.87 -11.39
CA ALA A 21 -2.23 7.74 -12.42
C ALA A 21 -2.70 8.33 -13.76
N ALA A 22 -3.98 8.14 -14.11
CA ALA A 22 -4.56 8.69 -15.33
C ALA A 22 -4.68 10.23 -15.30
N SER A 23 -5.10 10.81 -14.16
CA SER A 23 -5.22 12.26 -14.01
C SER A 23 -3.86 12.99 -13.92
N GLU A 24 -2.84 12.35 -13.34
CA GLU A 24 -1.50 12.93 -13.23
C GLU A 24 -0.74 12.95 -14.56
N THR A 25 -0.80 11.88 -15.34
CA THR A 25 -0.21 11.84 -16.69
C THR A 25 -0.78 12.92 -17.60
N LEU A 26 -2.08 13.21 -17.48
CA LEU A 26 -2.77 14.25 -18.25
C LEU A 26 -2.36 15.68 -17.88
N GLN A 27 -1.95 15.93 -16.63
CA GLN A 27 -1.65 17.29 -16.15
C GLN A 27 -0.15 17.60 -16.02
N LEU A 28 0.70 16.59 -15.79
CA LEU A 28 2.12 16.78 -15.49
C LEU A 28 3.05 16.14 -16.55
N GLY A 29 2.53 15.30 -17.44
CA GLY A 29 3.32 14.58 -18.44
C GLY A 29 4.14 13.40 -17.88
N PHE A 30 4.04 13.15 -16.57
CA PHE A 30 4.59 11.99 -15.86
C PHE A 30 3.72 11.69 -14.64
N SER A 31 3.67 10.43 -14.21
CA SER A 31 2.89 10.00 -13.05
C SER A 31 3.75 9.99 -11.76
N TYR A 32 3.15 10.23 -10.58
CA TYR A 32 3.90 10.17 -9.30
C TYR A 32 4.67 8.86 -9.05
N PRO A 33 4.21 7.69 -9.51
CA PRO A 33 4.99 6.45 -9.44
C PRO A 33 6.32 6.50 -10.22
N GLU A 34 6.34 7.10 -11.42
CA GLU A 34 7.54 7.23 -12.26
C GLU A 34 8.55 8.19 -11.61
N GLY A 35 8.08 9.32 -11.05
CA GLY A 35 8.94 10.27 -10.35
C GLY A 35 9.56 9.68 -9.07
N ARG A 36 8.82 8.85 -8.32
CA ARG A 36 9.33 8.16 -7.14
C ARG A 36 10.31 7.04 -7.49
N ALA A 37 10.09 6.32 -8.60
CA ALA A 37 11.03 5.31 -9.08
C ALA A 37 12.36 5.94 -9.55
N GLU A 38 12.30 7.10 -10.20
CA GLU A 38 13.49 7.86 -10.60
C GLU A 38 14.29 8.37 -9.39
N LEU A 39 13.62 8.93 -8.37
CA LEU A 39 14.27 9.33 -7.12
C LEU A 39 14.92 8.13 -6.40
N ALA A 40 14.21 7.00 -6.34
CA ALA A 40 14.72 5.74 -5.78
C ALA A 40 15.97 5.23 -6.51
N SER A 41 16.04 5.41 -7.84
CA SER A 41 17.22 5.08 -8.63
C SER A 41 18.42 5.96 -8.28
N ARG A 42 18.20 7.26 -8.09
CA ARG A 42 19.27 8.22 -7.71
C ARG A 42 19.83 7.96 -6.31
N TRP A 43 19.01 7.45 -5.40
CA TRP A 43 19.45 7.01 -4.08
C TRP A 43 20.07 5.60 -4.07
N HIS A 44 20.27 4.99 -5.24
CA HIS A 44 20.84 3.65 -5.39
C HIS A 44 20.07 2.57 -4.61
N LEU A 45 18.73 2.70 -4.52
CA LEU A 45 17.93 1.70 -3.84
C LEU A 45 17.98 0.36 -4.59
N PRO A 46 18.02 -0.78 -3.87
CA PRO A 46 17.97 -2.11 -4.47
C PRO A 46 16.82 -2.25 -5.48
N GLN A 47 17.06 -3.02 -6.55
CA GLN A 47 16.09 -3.23 -7.64
C GLN A 47 14.71 -3.62 -7.11
N VAL A 48 14.69 -4.47 -6.08
CA VAL A 48 13.48 -4.96 -5.42
C VAL A 48 12.58 -3.82 -4.88
N ILE A 49 13.18 -2.72 -4.39
CA ILE A 49 12.45 -1.55 -3.88
C ILE A 49 11.96 -0.69 -5.05
N ARG A 50 12.78 -0.54 -6.10
CA ARG A 50 12.38 0.20 -7.30
C ARG A 50 11.19 -0.45 -7.99
N ASP A 51 11.17 -1.78 -8.07
CA ASP A 51 10.06 -2.54 -8.64
C ASP A 51 8.78 -2.35 -7.80
N ALA A 52 8.88 -2.38 -6.47
CA ALA A 52 7.73 -2.11 -5.59
C ALA A 52 7.13 -0.71 -5.81
N ILE A 53 7.97 0.31 -6.00
CA ILE A 53 7.52 1.68 -6.27
C ILE A 53 6.90 1.79 -7.67
N ALA A 54 7.50 1.16 -8.69
CA ALA A 54 7.02 1.21 -10.06
C ALA A 54 5.64 0.55 -10.21
N TYR A 55 5.42 -0.59 -9.55
CA TYR A 55 4.18 -1.36 -9.65
C TYR A 55 3.16 -1.07 -8.55
N GLN A 56 3.39 -0.09 -7.66
CA GLN A 56 2.47 0.21 -6.55
C GLN A 56 1.02 0.48 -6.99
N ALA A 57 0.81 1.07 -8.16
CA ALA A 57 -0.52 1.36 -8.71
C ALA A 57 -1.08 0.20 -9.55
N THR A 58 -0.24 -0.76 -9.95
CA THR A 58 -0.62 -1.92 -10.77
C THR A 58 0.11 -3.20 -10.32
N PRO A 59 -0.09 -3.64 -9.06
CA PRO A 59 0.67 -4.75 -8.46
C PRO A 59 0.50 -6.08 -9.19
N LEU A 60 -0.62 -6.29 -9.88
CA LEU A 60 -0.87 -7.48 -10.71
C LEU A 60 -0.04 -7.51 -12.01
N LYS A 61 0.46 -6.36 -12.48
CA LYS A 61 1.31 -6.25 -13.67
C LYS A 61 2.80 -6.42 -13.38
N ALA A 62 3.17 -6.57 -12.10
CA ALA A 62 4.56 -6.83 -11.72
C ALA A 62 5.04 -8.17 -12.34
N PRO A 63 6.32 -8.26 -12.74
CA PRO A 63 6.94 -9.53 -13.15
C PRO A 63 6.70 -10.60 -12.08
N LYS A 64 6.52 -11.86 -12.49
CA LYS A 64 6.23 -12.96 -11.55
C LYS A 64 7.31 -13.15 -10.48
N ASP A 65 8.55 -12.78 -10.80
CA ASP A 65 9.70 -12.90 -9.91
C ASP A 65 9.82 -11.72 -8.92
N ALA A 66 9.03 -10.65 -9.12
CA ALA A 66 8.96 -9.48 -8.24
C ALA A 66 7.78 -9.63 -7.27
N SER A 67 7.97 -10.40 -6.20
CA SER A 67 6.94 -10.67 -5.18
C SER A 67 6.61 -9.47 -4.28
N LEU A 68 7.59 -8.60 -4.01
CA LEU A 68 7.43 -7.46 -3.10
C LEU A 68 6.32 -6.46 -3.50
N PRO A 69 6.18 -6.03 -4.77
CA PRO A 69 5.06 -5.18 -5.16
C PRO A 69 3.69 -5.75 -4.77
N ARG A 70 3.51 -7.08 -4.89
CA ARG A 70 2.27 -7.74 -4.48
C ARG A 70 2.12 -7.75 -2.97
N ILE A 71 3.17 -8.13 -2.24
CA ILE A 71 3.14 -8.16 -0.76
C ILE A 71 2.81 -6.78 -0.19
N VAL A 72 3.44 -5.73 -0.72
CA VAL A 72 3.17 -4.35 -0.28
C VAL A 72 1.72 -3.95 -0.54
N ALA A 73 1.20 -4.24 -1.74
CA ALA A 73 -0.18 -3.94 -2.05
C ALA A 73 -1.17 -4.73 -1.17
N GLN A 74 -0.88 -6.00 -0.89
CA GLN A 74 -1.68 -6.84 0.01
C GLN A 74 -1.65 -6.27 1.44
N ALA A 75 -0.48 -5.88 1.94
CA ALA A 75 -0.34 -5.28 3.26
C ALA A 75 -1.13 -3.97 3.39
N ILE A 76 -1.11 -3.12 2.35
CA ILE A 76 -1.92 -1.89 2.31
C ILE A 76 -3.41 -2.22 2.34
N THR A 77 -3.88 -3.14 1.49
CA THR A 77 -5.30 -3.56 1.48
C THR A 77 -5.76 -4.08 2.84
N ILE A 78 -4.94 -4.89 3.52
CA ILE A 78 -5.25 -5.38 4.86
C ILE A 78 -5.25 -4.23 5.86
N SER A 79 -4.23 -3.36 5.84
CA SER A 79 -4.14 -2.20 6.74
C SER A 79 -5.35 -1.27 6.63
N ASP A 80 -5.77 -0.96 5.40
CA ASP A 80 -6.95 -0.11 5.14
C ASP A 80 -8.23 -0.77 5.68
N ALA A 81 -8.37 -2.09 5.51
CA ALA A 81 -9.51 -2.83 6.06
C ALA A 81 -9.51 -2.87 7.59
N LEU A 82 -8.35 -3.00 8.23
CA LEU A 82 -8.22 -2.93 9.68
C LEU A 82 -8.58 -1.52 10.20
N GLU A 83 -8.10 -0.46 9.56
CA GLU A 83 -8.42 0.93 9.94
C GLU A 83 -9.93 1.21 9.79
N ALA A 84 -10.53 0.77 8.67
CA ALA A 84 -11.95 1.00 8.39
C ALA A 84 -12.92 0.26 9.33
N HIS A 85 -12.51 -0.90 9.85
CA HIS A 85 -13.37 -1.76 10.67
C HIS A 85 -12.91 -1.90 12.14
N GLY A 86 -11.99 -1.04 12.58
CA GLY A 86 -11.56 -0.97 13.99
C GLY A 86 -10.73 -2.16 14.46
N GLY A 87 -9.94 -2.77 13.57
CA GLY A 87 -9.03 -3.87 13.87
C GLY A 87 -9.37 -5.18 13.15
N ALA A 88 -8.82 -6.29 13.64
CA ALA A 88 -8.91 -7.63 13.04
C ALA A 88 -10.29 -8.28 13.24
N THR A 89 -11.32 -7.66 12.69
CA THR A 89 -12.71 -8.14 12.74
C THR A 89 -13.05 -9.00 11.52
N SER A 90 -14.13 -9.78 11.61
CA SER A 90 -14.64 -10.53 10.46
C SER A 90 -15.04 -9.63 9.28
N GLN A 91 -15.42 -8.38 9.55
CA GLN A 91 -15.72 -7.39 8.51
C GLN A 91 -14.45 -6.94 7.78
N ALA A 92 -13.37 -6.66 8.52
CA ALA A 92 -12.06 -6.36 7.93
C ALA A 92 -11.55 -7.51 7.05
N GLN A 93 -11.75 -8.75 7.49
CA GLN A 93 -11.35 -9.93 6.74
C GLN A 93 -12.12 -10.06 5.42
N GLN A 94 -13.44 -9.85 5.45
CA GLN A 94 -14.27 -9.85 4.25
C GLN A 94 -13.89 -8.72 3.30
N ALA A 95 -13.64 -7.51 3.83
CA ALA A 95 -13.22 -6.35 3.06
C ALA A 95 -11.83 -6.49 2.44
N SER A 96 -10.96 -7.31 3.05
CA SER A 96 -9.61 -7.58 2.53
C SER A 96 -9.61 -8.54 1.33
N GLY A 97 -10.70 -9.29 1.11
CA GLY A 97 -10.80 -10.26 0.04
C GLY A 97 -10.76 -9.65 -1.37
N GLY A 98 -10.38 -10.45 -2.37
CA GLY A 98 -10.39 -10.05 -3.77
C GLY A 98 -9.26 -10.66 -4.59
N PRO A 99 -9.12 -10.26 -5.88
CA PRO A 99 -8.13 -10.83 -6.80
C PRO A 99 -6.68 -10.69 -6.32
N LEU A 100 -6.39 -9.66 -5.51
CA LEU A 100 -5.06 -9.44 -4.94
C LEU A 100 -4.70 -10.45 -3.84
N MET A 101 -5.71 -11.06 -3.21
CA MET A 101 -5.56 -12.02 -2.11
C MET A 101 -5.71 -13.47 -2.58
N GLU A 102 -5.80 -13.72 -3.88
CA GLU A 102 -5.84 -15.09 -4.41
C GLU A 102 -4.61 -15.89 -3.95
N GLY A 103 -4.86 -17.03 -3.30
CA GLY A 103 -3.81 -17.89 -2.75
C GLY A 103 -3.28 -17.47 -1.38
N ILE A 104 -3.78 -16.38 -0.79
CA ILE A 104 -3.52 -16.01 0.61
C ILE A 104 -4.56 -16.69 1.50
N ASP A 105 -4.11 -17.40 2.53
CA ASP A 105 -4.98 -17.90 3.59
C ASP A 105 -5.34 -16.74 4.53
N LEU A 106 -6.44 -16.06 4.23
CA LEU A 106 -6.93 -14.93 5.02
C LEU A 106 -7.41 -15.36 6.41
N ASP A 107 -7.88 -16.61 6.58
CA ASP A 107 -8.29 -17.12 7.89
C ASP A 107 -7.07 -17.26 8.81
N ALA A 108 -6.00 -17.90 8.32
CA ALA A 108 -4.76 -18.02 9.06
C ALA A 108 -4.12 -16.65 9.34
N LEU A 109 -4.15 -15.74 8.36
CA LEU A 109 -3.63 -14.39 8.52
C LEU A 109 -4.37 -13.60 9.60
N PHE A 110 -5.71 -13.58 9.56
CA PHE A 110 -6.52 -12.85 10.55
C PHE A 110 -6.50 -13.49 11.93
N ALA A 111 -6.27 -14.80 12.04
CA ALA A 111 -6.01 -15.45 13.31
C ALA A 111 -4.66 -15.01 13.95
N GLY A 112 -3.65 -14.67 13.13
CA GLY A 112 -2.33 -14.24 13.59
C GLY A 112 -2.20 -12.73 13.86
N LEU A 113 -3.02 -11.89 13.22
CA LEU A 113 -2.95 -10.43 13.34
C LEU A 113 -3.05 -9.89 14.78
N PRO A 114 -3.96 -10.38 15.65
CA PRO A 114 -4.12 -9.81 16.99
C PRO A 114 -2.82 -9.78 17.82
N ALA A 115 -2.04 -10.87 17.79
CA ALA A 115 -0.79 -10.93 18.54
C ALA A 115 0.26 -9.93 18.03
N VAL A 116 0.29 -9.69 16.71
CA VAL A 116 1.22 -8.74 16.08
C VAL A 116 0.80 -7.29 16.40
N LEU A 117 -0.49 -6.98 16.34
CA LEU A 117 -1.01 -5.64 16.65
C LEU A 117 -0.78 -5.27 18.13
N GLU A 118 -0.95 -6.22 19.06
CA GLU A 118 -0.64 -5.99 20.47
C GLU A 118 0.87 -5.77 20.70
N ALA A 119 1.73 -6.52 19.99
CA ALA A 119 3.18 -6.32 20.06
C ALA A 119 3.62 -4.95 19.52
N ASP A 120 3.01 -4.48 18.43
CA ASP A 120 3.26 -3.15 17.85
C ASP A 120 2.83 -2.02 18.79
N LYS A 121 1.68 -2.19 19.46
CA LYS A 121 1.22 -1.25 20.50
C LYS A 121 2.21 -1.19 21.67
N ALA A 122 2.66 -2.33 22.17
CA ALA A 122 3.65 -2.39 23.26
C ALA A 122 4.98 -1.75 22.85
N PHE A 123 5.40 -1.90 21.59
CA PHE A 123 6.58 -1.24 21.06
C PHE A 123 6.40 0.29 20.97
N SER A 124 5.23 0.75 20.53
CA SER A 124 4.90 2.19 20.46
C SER A 124 4.89 2.84 21.84
N GLU A 125 4.37 2.14 22.86
CA GLU A 125 4.39 2.59 24.26
C GLU A 125 5.82 2.69 24.82
N LEU A 126 6.76 1.86 24.35
CA LEU A 126 8.18 1.92 24.76
C LEU A 126 8.91 3.15 24.18
N LEU A 127 8.48 3.64 23.03
CA LEU A 127 9.05 4.81 22.35
C LEU A 127 8.43 6.16 22.80
N SER A 128 7.41 6.11 23.66
CA SER A 128 6.66 7.28 24.18
C SER A 128 7.25 7.79 25.50
#